data_AF-A0A8S9FQ29-F1
#
_entry.id   AF-A0A8S9FQ29-F1
#
_cell.length_a   1.000
_cell.length_b   1.000
_cell.length_c   1.000
_cell.angle_alpha   90.00
_cell.angle_beta   90.00
_cell.angle_gamma   90.00
#
_symmetry.space_group_name_H-M   'P 1'
#
loop_
_entity.id
_entity.type
_entity.pdbx_description
1 polymer ?
#
loop_
_entity_poly.entity_id
_entity_poly.type
_entity_poly.pdbx_seq_one_letter_code
_entity_poly.pdbx_strand_id
1 'polypeptide(L)' 'MRKLLQKISEDRQAVVGRLNGGESSLTIPDDLVFEILLRLPAKSIARSRCLSKLWASIFDSQDFTDRYLTISSARP' A
#
# COMPACT_ATOMS: atom_id res chain seq x y z
N MET A 1 -14.86 -11.56 -17.49
CA MET A 1 -13.74 -11.59 -16.53
C MET A 1 -13.54 -10.30 -15.72
N ARG A 2 -13.69 -9.09 -16.28
CA ARG A 2 -13.47 -7.82 -15.53
C ARG A 2 -14.46 -7.55 -14.39
N LYS A 3 -15.70 -8.04 -14.51
CA LYS A 3 -16.78 -7.85 -13.51
C LYS A 3 -16.53 -8.60 -12.19
N LEU A 4 -15.80 -9.73 -12.21
CA LEU A 4 -15.53 -10.53 -11.01
C LEU A 4 -14.50 -9.84 -10.10
N LEU A 5 -13.50 -9.19 -10.69
CA LEU A 5 -12.46 -8.47 -9.96
C LEU A 5 -13.00 -7.18 -9.33
N GLN A 6 -13.92 -6.50 -10.02
CA GLN A 6 -14.61 -5.34 -9.47
C GLN A 6 -15.50 -5.75 -8.28
N LYS A 7 -16.25 -6.86 -8.43
CA LYS A 7 -17.05 -7.42 -7.34
C LYS A 7 -16.20 -7.82 -6.13
N ILE A 8 -15.02 -8.43 -6.35
CA ILE A 8 -14.09 -8.80 -5.27
C ILE A 8 -13.50 -7.57 -4.57
N SER A 9 -13.30 -6.45 -5.29
CA SER A 9 -12.89 -5.18 -4.69
C SER A 9 -14.01 -4.55 -3.85
N GLU A 10 -15.24 -4.56 -4.37
CA GLU A 10 -16.43 -4.05 -3.66
C GLU A 10 -16.75 -4.90 -2.42
N ASP A 11 -16.63 -6.23 -2.50
CA ASP A 11 -16.86 -7.15 -1.39
C ASP A 11 -15.78 -7.00 -0.30
N ARG A 12 -14.52 -6.75 -0.68
CA ARG A 12 -13.45 -6.36 0.25
C ARG A 12 -13.75 -5.02 0.94
N GLN A 13 -14.32 -4.04 0.25
CA GLN A 13 -14.72 -2.76 0.84
C GLN A 13 -15.86 -2.94 1.86
N ALA A 14 -16.81 -3.83 1.58
CA ALA A 14 -17.93 -4.12 2.47
C ALA A 14 -17.51 -4.89 3.75
N VAL A 15 -16.51 -5.76 3.67
CA VAL A 15 -15.92 -6.43 4.86
C VAL A 15 -15.12 -5.44 5.72
N VAL A 16 -14.37 -4.52 5.10
CA VAL A 16 -13.65 -3.45 5.81
C VAL A 16 -14.61 -2.47 6.50
N GLY A 17 -15.80 -2.25 5.93
CA GLY A 17 -16.85 -1.41 6.53
C GLY A 17 -17.47 -1.94 7.83
N ARG A 18 -17.33 -3.23 8.15
CA ARG A 18 -17.94 -3.84 9.36
C ARG A 18 -17.08 -3.82 10.62
N LEU A 19 -15.81 -3.38 10.53
CA LEU A 19 -14.90 -3.33 11.68
C LEU A 19 -14.91 -1.96 12.40
N ASN A 20 -15.59 -0.96 11.84
CA ASN A 20 -15.62 0.41 12.36
C ASN A 20 -16.83 0.66 13.27
N GLY A 21 -17.10 -0.28 14.17
CA GLY A 21 -18.19 -0.19 15.12
C GLY A 21 -17.67 -0.29 16.55
N GLY A 22 -16.96 0.73 17.03
CA GLY A 22 -16.84 0.96 18.48
C GLY A 22 -15.45 0.99 19.11
N GLU A 23 -14.37 1.02 18.35
CA GLU A 23 -13.03 1.28 18.91
C GLU A 23 -12.32 2.26 17.98
N SER A 24 -11.64 3.26 18.54
CA SER A 24 -10.74 4.13 17.81
C SER A 24 -9.60 3.29 17.22
N SER A 25 -9.87 2.61 16.11
CA SER A 25 -8.86 1.90 15.34
C SER A 25 -7.81 2.94 14.98
N LEU A 26 -6.59 2.76 15.48
CA LEU A 26 -5.43 3.57 15.17
C LEU A 26 -5.05 3.34 13.70
N THR A 27 -5.93 3.76 12.80
CA THR A 27 -5.75 3.64 11.36
C THR A 27 -4.73 4.69 10.97
N ILE A 28 -3.54 4.25 10.62
CA ILE A 28 -2.50 5.11 10.09
C ILE A 28 -2.99 5.61 8.72
N PRO A 29 -3.02 6.94 8.47
CA PRO A 29 -3.32 7.49 7.15
C PRO A 29 -2.44 6.87 6.06
N ASP A 30 -3.02 6.60 4.88
CA ASP A 30 -2.31 5.98 3.76
C ASP A 30 -1.05 6.76 3.34
N ASP A 31 -1.09 8.09 3.44
CA ASP A 31 0.05 8.96 3.14
C ASP A 31 1.25 8.68 4.05
N LEU A 32 1.01 8.49 5.35
CA LEU A 32 2.07 8.18 6.31
C LEU A 32 2.64 6.78 6.08
N VAL A 33 1.78 5.81 5.73
CA VAL A 33 2.24 4.47 5.33
C VAL A 33 3.15 4.62 4.11
N PHE A 34 2.75 5.39 3.10
CA PHE A 34 3.52 5.61 1.88
C PHE A 34 4.90 6.23 2.17
N GLU A 35 4.96 7.25 3.02
CA GLU A 35 6.22 7.87 3.45
C GLU A 35 7.16 6.90 4.17
N ILE A 36 6.61 6.03 5.03
CA ILE A 36 7.39 4.97 5.70
C ILE A 36 7.99 4.03 4.66
N LEU A 37 7.19 3.59 3.68
CA LEU A 37 7.65 2.69 2.62
C LEU A 37 8.75 3.30 1.77
N LEU A 38 8.64 4.58 1.43
CA LEU A 38 9.66 5.30 0.66
C LEU A 38 11.01 5.39 1.37
N ARG A 39 11.04 5.26 2.71
CA ARG A 39 12.26 5.30 3.53
C ARG A 39 12.91 3.93 3.73
N LEU A 40 12.23 2.84 3.37
CA LEU A 40 12.77 1.49 3.53
C LEU A 40 13.84 1.19 2.48
N PRO A 41 14.87 0.38 2.79
CA PRO A 41 15.79 -0.13 1.79
C PRO A 41 15.07 -0.97 0.72
N ALA A 42 15.54 -0.90 -0.53
CA ALA A 42 14.96 -1.63 -1.66
C ALA A 42 14.82 -3.14 -1.41
N LYS A 43 15.79 -3.74 -0.70
CA LYS A 43 15.76 -5.16 -0.32
C LYS A 43 14.60 -5.51 0.62
N SER A 44 14.20 -4.59 1.49
CA SER A 44 13.04 -4.79 2.37
C SER A 44 11.73 -4.63 1.59
N ILE A 45 11.67 -3.65 0.69
CA ILE A 45 10.52 -3.42 -0.19
C ILE A 45 10.26 -4.66 -1.06
N ALA A 46 11.29 -5.20 -1.71
CA ALA A 46 11.19 -6.39 -2.55
C ALA A 46 10.64 -7.62 -1.80
N ARG A 47 11.02 -7.80 -0.53
CA ARG A 47 10.46 -8.87 0.33
C ARG A 47 9.02 -8.57 0.74
N SER A 48 8.68 -7.30 1.01
CA SER A 48 7.33 -6.92 1.43
C SER A 48 6.28 -7.02 0.32
N ARG A 49 6.70 -7.16 -0.94
CA ARG A 49 5.81 -7.35 -2.09
C ARG A 49 4.88 -8.56 -1.94
N CYS A 50 5.30 -9.61 -1.23
CA CYS A 50 4.47 -10.80 -1.02
C CYS A 50 3.46 -10.68 0.13
N LEU A 51 3.51 -9.60 0.93
CA LEU A 51 2.66 -9.46 2.12
C LEU A 51 1.19 -9.21 1.76
N SER A 52 0.93 -8.50 0.67
CA SER A 52 -0.43 -8.36 0.14
C SER A 52 -0.44 -7.91 -1.32
N LYS A 53 -1.59 -8.13 -1.98
CA LYS A 53 -1.83 -7.62 -3.35
C LYS A 53 -1.78 -6.10 -3.42
N LEU A 54 -2.20 -5.41 -2.37
CA LEU A 54 -2.15 -3.95 -2.29
C LEU A 54 -0.70 -3.46 -2.31
N TRP A 55 0.15 -4.07 -1.48
CA TRP A 55 1.56 -3.71 -1.39
C TRP A 55 2.30 -4.01 -2.69
N ALA A 56 2.00 -5.14 -3.34
CA ALA A 56 2.51 -5.41 -4.68
C ALA A 56 2.12 -4.34 -5.70
N SER A 57 0.85 -3.93 -5.71
CA SER A 57 0.38 -2.86 -6.60
C SER A 57 1.04 -1.51 -6.32
N ILE A 58 1.32 -1.19 -5.05
CA ILE A 58 1.99 0.05 -4.67
C ILE A 58 3.43 0.05 -5.19
N PHE A 59 4.18 -1.03 -4.98
CA PHE A 59 5.58 -1.11 -5.38
C PHE A 59 5.79 -1.21 -6.89
N ASP A 60 4.84 -1.80 -7.62
CA ASP A 60 4.89 -1.86 -9.09
C ASP A 60 4.39 -0.54 -9.75
N SER A 61 3.93 0.44 -8.97
CA SER A 61 3.47 1.73 -9.51
C SER A 61 4.64 2.64 -9.90
N GLN A 62 4.45 3.38 -11.00
CA GLN A 62 5.43 4.37 -11.47
C GLN A 62 5.59 5.51 -10.44
N ASP A 63 4.49 5.96 -9.84
CA ASP A 63 4.50 7.02 -8.81
C ASP A 63 5.36 6.67 -7.60
N PHE A 64 5.32 5.41 -7.15
CA PHE A 64 6.17 4.94 -6.05
C PHE A 64 7.63 4.88 -6.49
N THR A 65 7.89 4.34 -7.68
CA THR A 65 9.25 4.19 -8.21
C THR A 65 9.94 5.54 -8.38
N ASP A 66 9.26 6.54 -8.95
CA ASP A 66 9.82 7.87 -9.19
C ASP A 66 10.09 8.61 -7.88
N ARG A 67 9.15 8.54 -6.91
CA ARG A 67 9.35 9.13 -5.58
C ARG A 67 10.47 8.43 -4.81
N TYR A 68 10.54 7.11 -4.89
CA TYR A 68 11.59 6.34 -4.24
C TYR A 68 12.97 6.66 -4.83
N LEU A 69 13.08 6.79 -6.15
CA LEU A 69 14.32 7.19 -6.83
C LEU A 69 14.74 8.61 -6.44
N THR A 70 13.80 9.55 -6.41
CA THR A 70 14.06 10.95 -6.01
C THR A 70 14.57 11.05 -4.57
N ILE A 71 13.98 10.30 -3.64
CA ILE A 71 14.38 10.32 -2.23
C ILE A 71 15.72 9.60 -2.01
N SER A 72 15.96 8.51 -2.74
CA SER A 72 17.19 7.73 -2.62
C SER A 72 18.39 8.42 -3.27
N SER A 73 18.19 9.18 -4.36
CA SER A 73 19.25 9.98 -4.98
C SER A 73 19.64 11.22 -4.19
N ALA A 74 18.74 11.70 -3.31
CA ALA A 74 19.01 12.81 -2.40
C ALA A 74 19.81 12.41 -1.14
N ARG A 75 20.10 11.12 -0.96
CA ARG A 75 20.98 10.63 0.13
C ARG A 75 22.43 10.61 -0.38
N PRO A 76 23.37 11.27 0.31
CA PRO A 76 24.78 11.29 -0.09
C PRO A 76 25.45 9.92 0.01
#